data_AF-A0A8T0WBC9-F1
#
_entry.id   AF-A0A8T0WBC9-F1
#
_cell.length_a   1.000
_cell.length_b   1.000
_cell.length_c   1.000
_cell.angle_alpha   90.00
_cell.angle_beta   90.00
_cell.angle_gamma   90.00
#
_symmetry.space_group_name_H-M   'P 1'
#
loop_
_entity.id
_entity.type
_entity.pdbx_description
1 polymer ?
#
loop_
_entity_poly.entity_id
_entity_poly.type
_entity_poly.pdbx_seq_one_letter_code
_entity_poly.pdbx_strand_id
1 'polypeptide(L)'
;MHQLCENITSQLDISKLTDKLRQGKAESRALTPKEKYDTWEEIKIKSFTKTVSSMWAMTLLSLYTRVQVTILGRHLYLDFARATHGAQLQEESDTFSENGHKSFLTTADYLPTGKINAYIMHMQHAATEVLKEKQLKDLMSTDEVLQTVLQILDLFMNLCEDNSWIKYLVPDDASVQAQLMAVSTSGFDDSSLLNDFRKLEQLMAETRVVLASEDFRNIMERSLREIAEMVIEDLTAQAGIPSAPSGLPLATLLPRVAHLSSPLLEEPNKNKYIQIIRSMPEVELFYTFLYANMPPET
;
A
#
# COMPACT_ATOMS: atom_id res chain seq x y z
N MET A 1 -6.83 -7.77 -1.14
CA MET A 1 -5.94 -7.35 -2.26
C MET A 1 -6.63 -7.30 -3.63
N HIS A 2 -7.45 -8.26 -4.04
CA HIS A 2 -8.15 -8.20 -5.34
C HIS A 2 -8.95 -6.90 -5.56
N GLN A 3 -9.75 -6.49 -4.58
CA GLN A 3 -10.52 -5.24 -4.62
C GLN A 3 -9.63 -3.98 -4.73
N LEU A 4 -8.43 -3.99 -4.14
CA LEU A 4 -7.45 -2.91 -4.30
C LEU A 4 -7.02 -2.81 -5.77
N CYS A 5 -6.67 -3.93 -6.37
CA CYS A 5 -6.22 -3.99 -7.76
C CYS A 5 -7.31 -3.52 -8.73
N GLU A 6 -8.56 -3.94 -8.51
CA GLU A 6 -9.71 -3.50 -9.30
C GLU A 6 -9.98 -2.00 -9.14
N ASN A 7 -9.93 -1.48 -7.91
CA ASN A 7 -10.15 -0.06 -7.64
C ASN A 7 -9.06 0.82 -8.26
N ILE A 8 -7.78 0.48 -8.08
CA ILE A 8 -6.66 1.22 -8.69
C ILE A 8 -6.75 1.15 -10.23
N THR A 9 -7.04 -0.03 -10.79
CA THR A 9 -7.12 -0.21 -12.24
C THR A 9 -8.29 0.55 -12.85
N SER A 10 -9.46 0.54 -12.22
CA SER A 10 -10.67 1.19 -12.73
C SER A 10 -10.62 2.72 -12.61
N GLN A 11 -10.14 3.26 -11.48
CA GLN A 11 -10.11 4.71 -11.26
C GLN A 11 -9.00 5.41 -12.06
N LEU A 12 -7.89 4.71 -12.27
CA LEU A 12 -6.71 5.21 -12.99
C LEU A 12 -6.59 4.58 -14.39
N ASP A 13 -7.71 4.14 -14.97
CA ASP A 13 -7.75 3.63 -16.33
C ASP A 13 -7.44 4.75 -17.34
N ILE A 14 -6.45 4.49 -18.19
CA ILE A 14 -6.03 5.38 -19.27
C ILE A 14 -6.58 4.94 -20.64
N SER A 15 -7.27 3.79 -20.72
CA SER A 15 -7.72 3.19 -21.98
C SER A 15 -8.71 4.11 -22.71
N LYS A 16 -9.69 4.66 -21.99
CA LYS A 16 -10.66 5.61 -22.55
C LYS A 16 -10.02 6.88 -23.11
N LEU A 17 -9.01 7.41 -22.41
CA LEU A 17 -8.27 8.61 -22.85
C LEU A 17 -7.40 8.30 -24.08
N THR A 18 -6.79 7.13 -24.10
CA THR A 18 -6.00 6.64 -25.24
C THR A 18 -6.87 6.41 -26.47
N ASP A 19 -8.06 5.83 -26.29
CA ASP A 19 -9.05 5.64 -27.36
C ASP A 19 -9.56 6.98 -27.89
N LYS A 20 -9.83 7.96 -27.01
CA LYS A 20 -10.20 9.32 -27.39
C LYS A 20 -9.13 9.96 -28.28
N LEU A 21 -7.85 9.81 -27.93
CA LEU A 21 -6.73 10.27 -28.76
C LEU A 21 -6.62 9.53 -30.10
N ARG A 22 -6.90 8.23 -30.14
CA ARG A 22 -6.90 7.42 -31.36
C ARG A 22 -8.03 7.81 -32.31
N GLN A 23 -9.25 7.98 -31.79
CA GLN A 23 -10.43 8.35 -32.57
C GLN A 23 -10.30 9.77 -33.14
N GLY A 24 -9.77 10.73 -32.37
CA GLY A 24 -9.50 12.09 -32.85
C GLY A 24 -8.44 12.17 -33.96
N LYS A 25 -7.69 11.08 -34.23
CA LYS A 25 -6.77 10.94 -35.37
C LYS A 25 -7.43 10.28 -36.59
N ALA A 26 -8.49 9.49 -36.40
CA ALA A 26 -9.10 8.64 -37.42
C ALA A 26 -10.41 9.21 -37.99
N GLU A 27 -11.19 9.94 -37.19
CA GLU A 27 -12.48 10.49 -37.58
C GLU A 27 -12.46 12.02 -37.54
N SER A 28 -13.10 12.67 -38.52
CA SER A 28 -13.17 14.12 -38.71
C SER A 28 -13.88 14.91 -37.59
N ARG A 29 -14.03 14.35 -36.39
CA ARG A 29 -14.18 15.08 -35.12
C ARG A 29 -12.79 15.36 -34.58
N ALA A 30 -12.09 16.30 -35.22
CA ALA A 30 -10.77 16.73 -34.78
C ALA A 30 -10.89 17.29 -33.36
N LEU A 31 -10.32 16.60 -32.37
CA LEU A 31 -10.04 17.21 -31.08
C LEU A 31 -9.25 18.49 -31.34
N THR A 32 -9.64 19.57 -30.69
CA THR A 32 -8.86 20.80 -30.77
C THR A 32 -7.44 20.53 -30.24
N PRO A 33 -6.42 21.28 -30.72
CA PRO A 33 -5.05 21.12 -30.21
C PRO A 33 -4.96 21.22 -28.68
N LYS A 34 -5.80 22.07 -28.08
CA LYS A 34 -5.93 22.23 -26.63
C LYS A 34 -6.49 20.97 -25.96
N GLU A 35 -7.63 20.45 -26.40
CA GLU A 35 -8.21 19.22 -25.83
C GLU A 35 -7.29 18.01 -25.97
N LYS A 36 -6.54 17.92 -27.07
CA LYS A 36 -5.53 16.89 -27.27
C LYS A 36 -4.41 17.00 -26.24
N TYR A 37 -3.89 18.22 -26.02
CA TYR A 37 -2.86 18.48 -25.03
C TYR A 37 -3.35 18.13 -23.62
N ASP A 38 -4.54 18.63 -23.23
CA ASP A 38 -5.15 18.38 -21.93
C ASP A 38 -5.37 16.87 -21.69
N THR A 39 -5.77 16.12 -22.73
CA THR A 39 -5.91 14.66 -22.64
C THR A 39 -4.56 13.96 -22.40
N TRP A 40 -3.47 14.43 -23.02
CA TRP A 40 -2.13 13.88 -22.77
C TRP A 40 -1.61 14.22 -21.37
N GLU A 41 -1.91 15.42 -20.87
CA GLU A 41 -1.60 15.82 -19.50
C GLU A 41 -2.35 14.95 -18.48
N GLU A 42 -3.62 14.64 -18.72
CA GLU A 42 -4.38 13.73 -17.87
C GLU A 42 -3.78 12.31 -17.88
N ILE A 43 -3.39 11.80 -19.05
CA ILE A 43 -2.68 10.51 -19.17
C ILE A 43 -1.35 10.56 -18.40
N LYS A 44 -0.61 11.66 -18.46
CA LYS A 44 0.66 11.84 -17.73
C LYS A 44 0.43 11.65 -16.23
N ILE A 45 -0.53 12.39 -15.66
CA ILE A 45 -0.83 12.30 -14.23
C ILE A 45 -1.34 10.91 -13.86
N LYS A 46 -2.32 10.35 -14.59
CA LYS A 46 -2.89 9.03 -14.28
C LYS A 46 -1.87 7.89 -14.38
N SER A 47 -0.97 7.93 -15.36
CA SER A 47 0.04 6.87 -15.57
C SER A 47 1.00 6.75 -14.38
N PHE A 48 1.54 7.89 -13.94
CA PHE A 48 2.40 7.93 -12.76
C PHE A 48 1.62 7.61 -11.49
N THR A 49 0.46 8.24 -11.29
CA THR A 49 -0.41 7.99 -10.13
C THR A 49 -0.71 6.51 -9.99
N LYS A 50 -1.06 5.82 -11.07
CA LYS A 50 -1.34 4.37 -11.06
C LYS A 50 -0.15 3.57 -10.57
N THR A 51 1.03 3.86 -11.12
CA THR A 51 2.27 3.16 -10.80
C THR A 51 2.67 3.36 -9.34
N VAL A 52 2.74 4.61 -8.87
CA VAL A 52 3.12 4.91 -7.48
C VAL A 52 2.06 4.42 -6.49
N SER A 53 0.77 4.47 -6.87
CA SER A 53 -0.32 3.99 -6.01
C SER A 53 -0.25 2.48 -5.84
N SER A 54 0.01 1.74 -6.92
CA SER A 54 0.21 0.29 -6.88
C SER A 54 1.43 -0.08 -6.03
N MET A 55 2.54 0.62 -6.25
CA MET A 55 3.80 0.37 -5.54
C MET A 55 3.64 0.59 -4.03
N TRP A 56 3.15 1.77 -3.62
CA TRP A 56 2.98 2.08 -2.21
C TRP A 56 1.98 1.14 -1.54
N ALA A 57 0.78 0.98 -2.11
CA ALA A 57 -0.27 0.18 -1.47
C ALA A 57 0.11 -1.29 -1.31
N MET A 58 0.73 -1.90 -2.32
CA MET A 58 1.12 -3.32 -2.26
C MET A 58 2.29 -3.56 -1.30
N THR A 59 3.26 -2.65 -1.28
CA THR A 59 4.39 -2.68 -0.34
C THR A 59 3.89 -2.56 1.09
N LEU A 60 3.10 -1.53 1.37
CA LEU A 60 2.65 -1.22 2.71
C LEU A 60 1.66 -2.26 3.24
N LEU A 61 0.74 -2.78 2.41
CA LEU A 61 -0.13 -3.88 2.83
C LEU A 61 0.66 -5.15 3.12
N SER A 62 1.68 -5.47 2.32
CA SER A 62 2.55 -6.62 2.58
C SER A 62 3.30 -6.50 3.91
N LEU A 63 3.88 -5.34 4.19
CA LEU A 63 4.55 -5.07 5.47
C LEU A 63 3.53 -5.07 6.62
N TYR A 64 2.41 -4.37 6.47
CA TYR A 64 1.36 -4.28 7.48
C TYR A 64 0.80 -5.65 7.88
N THR A 65 0.47 -6.51 6.92
CA THR A 65 -0.02 -7.87 7.24
C THR A 65 1.04 -8.70 7.97
N ARG A 66 2.33 -8.51 7.68
CA ARG A 66 3.40 -9.15 8.46
C ARG A 66 3.44 -8.60 9.89
N VAL A 67 3.32 -7.28 10.08
CA VAL A 67 3.24 -6.67 11.43
C VAL A 67 2.07 -7.29 12.22
N GLN A 68 0.89 -7.38 11.62
CA GLN A 68 -0.29 -7.99 12.26
C GLN A 68 -0.03 -9.44 12.66
N VAL A 69 0.42 -10.28 11.72
CA VAL A 69 0.65 -11.71 12.00
C VAL A 69 1.76 -11.90 13.03
N THR A 70 2.81 -11.07 13.00
CA THR A 70 3.91 -11.12 13.98
C THR A 70 3.43 -10.74 15.38
N ILE A 71 2.69 -9.63 15.52
CA ILE A 71 2.12 -9.20 16.80
C ILE A 71 1.17 -10.29 17.32
N LEU A 72 0.19 -10.71 16.51
CA LEU A 72 -0.78 -11.74 16.91
C LEU A 72 -0.08 -13.04 17.31
N GLY A 73 0.88 -13.51 16.51
CA GLY A 73 1.63 -14.72 16.80
C GLY A 73 2.43 -14.66 18.10
N ARG A 74 2.95 -13.49 18.47
CA ARG A 74 3.65 -13.27 19.75
C ARG A 74 2.69 -13.37 20.93
N HIS A 75 1.53 -12.71 20.83
CA HIS A 75 0.49 -12.78 21.87
C HIS A 75 -0.03 -14.21 22.05
N LEU A 76 -0.31 -14.93 20.96
CA LEU A 76 -0.72 -16.34 21.00
C LEU A 76 0.32 -17.26 21.66
N TYR A 77 1.60 -17.04 21.36
CA TYR A 77 2.68 -17.80 21.98
C TYR A 77 2.75 -17.58 23.50
N LEU A 78 2.60 -16.33 23.95
CA LEU A 78 2.62 -15.98 25.37
C LEU A 78 1.42 -16.53 26.12
N ASP A 79 0.23 -16.46 25.52
CA ASP A 79 -0.98 -17.04 26.11
C ASP A 79 -0.84 -18.56 26.27
N PHE A 80 -0.30 -19.23 25.24
CA PHE A 80 0.02 -20.66 25.33
C PHE A 80 1.08 -20.98 26.40
N ALA A 81 2.16 -20.18 26.47
CA ALA A 81 3.22 -20.37 27.45
C ALA A 81 2.70 -20.18 28.88
N ARG A 82 1.86 -19.16 29.13
CA ARG A 82 1.21 -18.92 30.43
C ARG A 82 0.29 -20.07 30.83
N ALA A 83 -0.54 -20.55 29.90
CA ALA A 83 -1.43 -21.69 30.13
C ALA A 83 -0.65 -22.99 30.46
N THR A 84 0.54 -23.15 29.90
CA THR A 84 1.39 -24.34 30.12
C THR A 84 2.19 -24.27 31.43
N HIS A 85 2.65 -23.09 31.84
CA HIS A 85 3.51 -22.91 33.03
C HIS A 85 2.75 -22.51 34.30
N GLY A 86 1.51 -22.00 34.17
CA GLY A 86 0.65 -21.62 35.30
C GLY A 86 -0.30 -22.75 35.67
N ALA A 87 -0.06 -23.41 36.82
CA ALA A 87 -1.02 -24.33 37.41
C ALA A 87 -2.29 -23.56 37.83
N GLN A 88 -3.35 -23.69 37.02
CA GLN A 88 -4.73 -23.88 37.48
C GLN A 88 -5.25 -22.88 38.54
N LEU A 89 -5.04 -21.58 38.38
CA LEU A 89 -5.73 -20.56 39.18
C LEU A 89 -6.05 -19.32 38.31
N GLN A 90 -7.33 -19.21 37.95
CA GLN A 90 -8.03 -18.07 37.37
C GLN A 90 -7.82 -17.76 35.87
N GLU A 91 -8.95 -17.58 35.18
CA GLU A 91 -9.14 -16.87 33.90
C GLU A 91 -9.09 -17.67 32.59
N GLU A 92 -10.11 -18.50 32.36
CA GLU A 92 -10.66 -18.76 31.01
C GLU A 92 -11.28 -17.49 30.37
N SER A 93 -11.00 -16.29 30.89
CA SER A 93 -11.67 -15.03 30.53
C SER A 93 -10.84 -14.15 29.61
N ASP A 94 -9.52 -14.26 29.58
CA ASP A 94 -8.66 -13.25 28.94
C ASP A 94 -8.09 -13.68 27.56
N THR A 95 -8.50 -14.86 27.06
CA THR A 95 -8.06 -15.38 25.77
C THR A 95 -8.76 -14.69 24.61
N PHE A 96 -7.98 -14.17 23.67
CA PHE A 96 -8.50 -13.57 22.43
C PHE A 96 -9.17 -14.64 21.57
N SER A 97 -10.44 -14.44 21.19
CA SER A 97 -11.21 -15.47 20.49
C SER A 97 -10.81 -15.61 19.02
N GLU A 98 -11.22 -16.71 18.37
CA GLU A 98 -11.05 -16.89 16.92
C GLU A 98 -11.72 -15.76 16.11
N ASN A 99 -12.86 -15.25 16.58
CA ASN A 99 -13.54 -14.11 15.97
C ASN A 99 -12.74 -12.82 16.17
N GLY A 100 -12.11 -12.66 17.34
CA GLY A 100 -11.15 -11.61 17.62
C GLY A 100 -9.95 -11.65 16.65
N HIS A 101 -9.32 -12.82 16.49
CA HIS A 101 -8.20 -13.04 15.56
C HIS A 101 -8.56 -12.60 14.14
N LYS A 102 -9.72 -13.08 13.67
CA LYS A 102 -10.23 -12.74 12.35
C LYS A 102 -10.46 -11.24 12.22
N SER A 103 -11.09 -10.62 13.22
CA SER A 103 -11.37 -9.18 13.24
C SER A 103 -10.09 -8.36 13.12
N PHE A 104 -9.05 -8.72 13.89
CA PHE A 104 -7.74 -8.08 13.80
C PHE A 104 -7.13 -8.20 12.41
N LEU A 105 -7.06 -9.41 11.85
CA LEU A 105 -6.44 -9.64 10.52
C LEU A 105 -7.23 -8.96 9.39
N THR A 106 -8.56 -8.91 9.48
CA THR A 106 -9.41 -8.27 8.47
C THR A 106 -9.27 -6.75 8.42
N THR A 107 -8.61 -6.12 9.40
CA THR A 107 -8.33 -4.67 9.33
C THR A 107 -7.40 -4.32 8.16
N ALA A 108 -6.66 -5.28 7.59
CA ALA A 108 -5.91 -5.09 6.34
C ALA A 108 -6.78 -4.77 5.11
N ASP A 109 -8.08 -5.08 5.16
CA ASP A 109 -9.01 -4.74 4.10
C ASP A 109 -9.49 -3.27 4.19
N TYR A 110 -9.08 -2.51 5.21
CA TYR A 110 -9.50 -1.12 5.41
C TYR A 110 -9.09 -0.19 4.27
N LEU A 111 -7.84 -0.30 3.78
CA LEU A 111 -7.39 0.45 2.62
C LEU A 111 -8.24 0.10 1.37
N PRO A 112 -8.34 -1.18 0.94
CA PRO A 112 -9.13 -1.57 -0.22
C PRO A 112 -10.61 -1.18 -0.17
N THR A 113 -11.24 -1.20 1.02
CA THR A 113 -12.70 -1.08 1.16
C THR A 113 -13.15 0.33 1.56
N GLY A 114 -12.40 1.02 2.41
CA GLY A 114 -12.86 2.26 3.06
C GLY A 114 -12.05 3.51 2.70
N LYS A 115 -10.76 3.38 2.36
CA LYS A 115 -9.85 4.53 2.20
C LYS A 115 -9.26 4.70 0.80
N ILE A 116 -9.51 3.76 -0.11
CA ILE A 116 -8.92 3.73 -1.46
C ILE A 116 -9.12 5.03 -2.25
N ASN A 117 -10.31 5.65 -2.18
CA ASN A 117 -10.61 6.89 -2.92
C ASN A 117 -9.79 8.08 -2.39
N ALA A 118 -9.76 8.27 -1.07
CA ALA A 118 -9.01 9.34 -0.44
C ALA A 118 -7.50 9.16 -0.67
N TYR A 119 -7.03 7.92 -0.57
CA TYR A 119 -5.65 7.54 -0.88
C TYR A 119 -5.26 7.89 -2.32
N ILE A 120 -6.03 7.43 -3.32
CA ILE A 120 -5.76 7.72 -4.75
C ILE A 120 -5.79 9.22 -5.00
N MET A 121 -6.76 9.94 -4.42
CA MET A 121 -6.87 11.40 -4.57
C MET A 121 -5.61 12.12 -4.06
N HIS A 122 -5.11 11.78 -2.87
CA HIS A 122 -3.92 12.41 -2.33
C HIS A 122 -2.63 12.00 -3.06
N MET A 123 -2.54 10.74 -3.50
CA MET A 123 -1.43 10.30 -4.35
C MET A 123 -1.44 11.02 -5.70
N GLN A 124 -2.61 11.24 -6.29
CA GLN A 124 -2.77 11.99 -7.53
C GLN A 124 -2.38 13.47 -7.35
N HIS A 125 -2.69 14.06 -6.19
CA HIS A 125 -2.25 15.40 -5.86
C HIS A 125 -0.71 15.49 -5.81
N ALA A 126 -0.04 14.57 -5.10
CA ALA A 126 1.42 14.50 -5.08
C ALA A 126 2.02 14.32 -6.49
N ALA A 127 1.45 13.42 -7.29
CA ALA A 127 1.86 13.20 -8.68
C ALA A 127 1.70 14.48 -9.53
N THR A 128 0.60 15.21 -9.35
CA THR A 128 0.34 16.47 -10.06
C THR A 128 1.39 17.52 -9.72
N GLU A 129 1.71 17.67 -8.43
CA GLU A 129 2.68 18.66 -7.97
C GLU A 129 4.11 18.39 -8.46
N VAL A 130 4.54 17.12 -8.52
CA VAL A 130 5.87 16.76 -9.07
C VAL A 130 5.90 16.88 -10.60
N LEU A 131 4.81 16.52 -11.28
CA LEU A 131 4.77 16.46 -12.75
C LEU A 131 4.41 17.81 -13.40
N LYS A 132 3.99 18.83 -12.65
CA LYS A 132 3.62 20.15 -13.19
C LYS A 132 4.76 20.84 -13.95
N GLU A 133 6.00 20.60 -13.53
CA GLU A 133 7.19 21.20 -14.12
C GLU A 133 7.71 20.41 -15.34
N LYS A 134 7.20 19.20 -15.58
CA LYS A 134 7.65 18.29 -16.64
C LYS A 134 6.72 18.35 -17.85
N GLN A 135 7.25 18.71 -19.00
CA GLN A 135 6.51 18.77 -20.26
C GLN A 135 6.52 17.43 -20.99
N LEU A 136 5.46 17.17 -21.77
CA LEU A 136 5.30 15.94 -22.56
C LEU A 136 6.43 15.67 -23.56
N LYS A 137 7.13 16.73 -23.99
CA LYS A 137 8.24 16.67 -24.96
C LYS A 137 9.61 16.47 -24.31
N ASP A 138 9.70 16.61 -22.99
CA ASP A 138 10.98 16.53 -22.28
C ASP A 138 11.54 15.13 -22.41
N LEU A 139 12.82 15.05 -22.72
CA LEU A 139 13.52 13.77 -22.77
C LEU A 139 13.78 13.32 -21.35
N MET A 140 13.39 12.08 -21.05
CA MET A 140 13.55 11.48 -19.74
C MET A 140 14.30 10.17 -19.88
N SER A 141 15.42 10.09 -19.19
CA SER A 141 16.19 8.88 -18.96
C SER A 141 15.49 7.98 -17.93
N THR A 142 15.91 6.72 -17.89
CA THR A 142 15.44 5.75 -16.89
C THR A 142 15.66 6.24 -15.45
N ASP A 143 16.82 6.86 -15.17
CA ASP A 143 17.11 7.44 -13.87
C ASP A 143 16.15 8.59 -13.54
N GLU A 144 15.87 9.48 -14.49
CA GLU A 144 14.90 10.56 -14.26
C GLU A 144 13.47 10.03 -14.03
N VAL A 145 13.07 8.91 -14.64
CA VAL A 145 11.80 8.24 -14.32
C VAL A 145 11.82 7.73 -12.87
N LEU A 146 12.89 7.04 -12.47
CA LEU A 146 13.08 6.54 -11.10
C LEU A 146 13.03 7.68 -10.09
N GLN A 147 13.80 8.75 -10.29
CA GLN A 147 13.79 9.92 -9.41
C GLN A 147 12.41 10.57 -9.34
N THR A 148 11.69 10.65 -10.48
CA THR A 148 10.32 11.18 -10.50
C THR A 148 9.38 10.31 -9.65
N VAL A 149 9.47 8.98 -9.75
CA VAL A 149 8.68 8.04 -8.93
C VAL A 149 8.98 8.24 -7.45
N LEU A 150 10.26 8.29 -7.07
CA LEU A 150 10.69 8.48 -5.69
C LEU A 150 10.25 9.83 -5.13
N GLN A 151 10.34 10.92 -5.92
CA GLN A 151 9.87 12.25 -5.53
C GLN A 151 8.37 12.29 -5.27
N ILE A 152 7.57 11.58 -6.06
CA ILE A 152 6.11 11.50 -5.85
C ILE A 152 5.81 10.78 -4.53
N LEU A 153 6.50 9.66 -4.27
CA LEU A 153 6.35 8.91 -3.02
C LEU A 153 6.77 9.75 -1.81
N ASP A 154 7.90 10.43 -1.89
CA ASP A 154 8.40 11.31 -0.83
C ASP A 154 7.44 12.49 -0.58
N LEU A 155 6.97 13.16 -1.62
CA LEU A 155 5.99 14.24 -1.48
C LEU A 155 4.68 13.73 -0.87
N PHE A 156 4.19 12.56 -1.29
CA PHE A 156 3.01 11.95 -0.68
C PHE A 156 3.19 11.70 0.82
N MET A 157 4.35 11.16 1.23
CA MET A 157 4.66 10.93 2.64
C MET A 157 4.80 12.25 3.42
N ASN A 158 5.38 13.29 2.82
CA ASN A 158 5.54 14.61 3.44
C ASN A 158 4.22 15.38 3.58
N LEU A 159 3.25 15.14 2.68
CA LEU A 159 1.88 15.65 2.84
C LEU A 159 1.13 14.99 4.01
N CYS A 160 1.63 13.85 4.50
CA CYS A 160 1.04 13.14 5.63
C CYS A 160 1.69 13.59 6.95
N GLU A 161 1.19 14.68 7.53
CA GLU A 161 1.61 15.19 8.85
C GLU A 161 1.50 14.11 9.95
N ASP A 162 2.45 14.08 10.89
CA ASP A 162 2.44 13.24 12.10
C ASP A 162 2.05 11.76 11.87
N ASN A 163 2.63 11.13 10.83
CA ASN A 163 2.31 9.76 10.43
C ASN A 163 0.83 9.52 10.08
N SER A 164 0.12 10.54 9.61
CA SER A 164 -1.29 10.43 9.19
C SER A 164 -1.51 9.44 8.04
N TRP A 165 -0.46 9.03 7.33
CA TRP A 165 -0.50 7.93 6.35
C TRP A 165 -0.96 6.59 6.96
N ILE A 166 -0.74 6.39 8.28
CA ILE A 166 -1.23 5.20 9.00
C ILE A 166 -2.76 5.08 8.91
N LYS A 167 -3.48 6.20 8.83
CA LYS A 167 -4.96 6.24 8.72
C LYS A 167 -5.49 5.67 7.41
N TYR A 168 -4.63 5.42 6.42
CA TYR A 168 -5.02 4.67 5.22
C TYR A 168 -5.05 3.17 5.47
N LEU A 169 -4.16 2.64 6.32
CA LEU A 169 -3.99 1.21 6.57
C LEU A 169 -4.75 0.74 7.80
N VAL A 170 -4.70 1.53 8.88
CA VAL A 170 -5.22 1.15 10.18
C VAL A 170 -6.53 1.89 10.46
N PRO A 171 -7.66 1.18 10.64
CA PRO A 171 -8.93 1.80 11.00
C PRO A 171 -8.86 2.49 12.37
N ASP A 172 -9.67 3.54 12.55
CA ASP A 172 -9.88 4.17 13.87
C ASP A 172 -10.68 3.25 14.80
N ASP A 173 -10.57 3.43 16.11
CA ASP A 173 -11.13 2.51 17.12
C ASP A 173 -12.67 2.36 17.00
N ALA A 174 -13.37 3.41 16.58
CA ALA A 174 -14.80 3.36 16.28
C ALA A 174 -15.16 2.42 15.11
N SER A 175 -14.30 2.35 14.09
CA SER A 175 -14.48 1.44 12.95
C SER A 175 -14.22 -0.01 13.34
N VAL A 176 -13.25 -0.22 14.23
CA VAL A 176 -12.91 -1.53 14.79
C VAL A 176 -14.06 -2.05 15.66
N GLN A 177 -14.66 -1.18 16.48
CA GLN A 177 -15.83 -1.51 17.31
C GLN A 177 -17.04 -1.92 16.47
N ALA A 178 -17.32 -1.18 15.39
CA ALA A 178 -18.43 -1.49 14.49
C ALA A 178 -18.25 -2.84 13.77
N GLN A 179 -17.01 -3.20 13.43
CA GLN A 179 -16.68 -4.47 12.78
C GLN A 179 -16.93 -5.67 13.70
N LEU A 180 -16.50 -5.59 14.96
CA LEU A 180 -16.81 -6.60 15.99
C LEU A 180 -18.32 -6.75 16.18
N MET A 181 -19.05 -5.64 16.31
CA MET A 181 -20.51 -5.67 16.48
C MET A 181 -21.24 -6.34 15.30
N ALA A 182 -20.77 -6.12 14.07
CA ALA A 182 -21.36 -6.69 12.86
C ALA A 182 -21.09 -8.20 12.70
N VAL A 183 -19.97 -8.71 13.24
CA VAL A 183 -19.61 -10.13 13.18
C VAL A 183 -20.36 -10.94 14.26
N SER A 184 -20.84 -10.30 15.32
CA SER A 184 -21.45 -10.94 16.49
C SER A 184 -22.97 -11.15 16.42
N THR A 185 -23.58 -11.24 15.23
CA THR A 185 -25.05 -11.39 15.07
C THR A 185 -25.66 -12.73 15.52
N SER A 186 -24.90 -13.61 16.18
CA SER A 186 -25.42 -14.85 16.77
C SER A 186 -25.25 -14.79 18.29
N GLY A 187 -26.38 -14.62 18.99
CA GLY A 187 -26.42 -14.22 20.40
C GLY A 187 -25.46 -14.97 21.32
N PHE A 188 -24.69 -14.23 22.13
CA PHE A 188 -24.03 -14.73 23.32
C PHE A 188 -23.55 -13.62 24.27
N ASP A 189 -23.17 -14.08 25.47
CA ASP A 189 -22.63 -13.43 26.69
C ASP A 189 -21.73 -12.19 26.49
N ASP A 190 -22.17 -11.05 27.02
CA ASP A 190 -21.53 -9.73 26.96
C ASP A 190 -20.06 -9.75 27.44
N SER A 191 -19.70 -10.65 28.36
CA SER A 191 -18.36 -10.65 28.98
C SER A 191 -17.23 -11.01 28.01
N SER A 192 -17.43 -12.04 27.17
CA SER A 192 -16.44 -12.49 26.18
C SER A 192 -16.19 -11.46 25.07
N LEU A 193 -17.24 -10.78 24.62
CA LEU A 193 -17.17 -9.72 23.61
C LEU A 193 -16.41 -8.49 24.12
N LEU A 194 -16.58 -8.15 25.40
CA LEU A 194 -15.83 -7.07 26.03
C LEU A 194 -14.33 -7.37 26.11
N ASN A 195 -13.95 -8.62 26.35
CA ASN A 195 -12.54 -9.02 26.38
C ASN A 195 -11.91 -9.00 24.98
N ASP A 196 -12.63 -9.51 23.97
CA ASP A 196 -12.21 -9.39 22.57
C ASP A 196 -12.05 -7.93 22.12
N PHE A 197 -12.96 -7.05 22.55
CA PHE A 197 -12.86 -5.62 22.28
C PHE A 197 -11.55 -5.05 22.86
N ARG A 198 -11.27 -5.32 24.13
CA ARG A 198 -10.06 -4.84 24.82
C ARG A 198 -8.78 -5.38 24.19
N LYS A 199 -8.73 -6.67 23.88
CA LYS A 199 -7.55 -7.27 23.21
C LYS A 199 -7.37 -6.71 21.82
N LEU A 200 -8.44 -6.54 21.05
CA LEU A 200 -8.34 -5.96 19.72
C LEU A 200 -7.84 -4.51 19.79
N GLU A 201 -8.37 -3.69 20.69
CA GLU A 201 -7.88 -2.33 20.94
C GLU A 201 -6.40 -2.33 21.30
N GLN A 202 -5.96 -3.25 22.16
CA GLN A 202 -4.55 -3.42 22.53
C GLN A 202 -3.66 -3.76 21.32
N LEU A 203 -4.03 -4.76 20.52
CA LEU A 203 -3.27 -5.15 19.32
C LEU A 203 -3.22 -4.03 18.28
N MET A 204 -4.31 -3.28 18.13
CA MET A 204 -4.40 -2.13 17.24
C MET A 204 -3.54 -0.96 17.73
N ALA A 205 -3.54 -0.67 19.03
CA ALA A 205 -2.67 0.33 19.63
C ALA A 205 -1.20 -0.03 19.43
N GLU A 206 -0.81 -1.27 19.71
CA GLU A 206 0.55 -1.76 19.47
C GLU A 206 0.93 -1.62 17.99
N THR A 207 0.04 -2.03 17.08
CA THR A 207 0.26 -1.91 15.64
C THR A 207 0.53 -0.45 15.24
N ARG A 208 -0.24 0.52 15.77
CA ARG A 208 -0.01 1.94 15.50
C ARG A 208 1.35 2.42 16.02
N VAL A 209 1.76 1.98 17.21
CA VAL A 209 3.08 2.30 17.76
C VAL A 209 4.19 1.76 16.87
N VAL A 210 4.07 0.52 16.41
CA VAL A 210 5.05 -0.11 15.50
C VAL A 210 5.13 0.64 14.18
N LEU A 211 3.99 0.94 13.55
CA LEU A 211 3.96 1.67 12.27
C LEU A 211 4.48 3.11 12.38
N ALA A 212 4.32 3.74 13.55
CA ALA A 212 4.83 5.09 13.82
C ALA A 212 6.33 5.12 14.17
N SER A 213 6.97 3.96 14.38
CA SER A 213 8.38 3.88 14.74
C SER A 213 9.32 4.27 13.60
N GLU A 214 10.48 4.81 13.95
CA GLU A 214 11.55 5.13 13.00
C GLU A 214 12.07 3.86 12.30
N ASP A 215 12.15 2.75 13.02
CA ASP A 215 12.55 1.45 12.45
C ASP A 215 11.60 1.01 11.33
N PHE A 216 10.28 1.07 11.55
CA PHE A 216 9.32 0.72 10.51
C PHE A 216 9.38 1.72 9.34
N ARG A 217 9.55 3.02 9.60
CA ARG A 217 9.72 4.03 8.56
C ARG A 217 10.93 3.72 7.66
N ASN A 218 12.06 3.38 8.26
CA ASN A 218 13.29 3.01 7.55
C ASN A 218 13.08 1.75 6.68
N ILE A 219 12.39 0.74 7.23
CA ILE A 219 12.06 -0.48 6.48
C ILE A 219 11.14 -0.18 5.29
N MET A 220 10.12 0.65 5.49
CA MET A 220 9.20 1.07 4.45
C MET A 220 9.93 1.83 3.34
N GLU A 221 10.74 2.85 3.68
CA GLU A 221 11.48 3.65 2.71
C GLU A 221 12.46 2.81 1.88
N ARG A 222 13.20 1.91 2.52
CA ARG A 222 14.09 0.96 1.83
C ARG A 222 13.33 0.03 0.90
N SER A 223 12.21 -0.53 1.37
CA SER A 223 11.37 -1.43 0.58
C SER A 223 10.81 -0.72 -0.66
N LEU A 224 10.30 0.50 -0.51
CA LEU A 224 9.77 1.28 -1.63
C LEU A 224 10.85 1.63 -2.65
N ARG A 225 12.04 2.00 -2.18
CA ARG A 225 13.20 2.28 -3.04
C ARG A 225 13.61 1.05 -3.86
N GLU A 226 13.79 -0.08 -3.19
CA GLU A 226 14.17 -1.34 -3.83
C GLU A 226 13.17 -1.72 -4.94
N ILE A 227 11.87 -1.62 -4.65
CA ILE A 227 10.82 -1.92 -5.64
C ILE A 227 10.84 -0.92 -6.78
N ALA A 228 11.06 0.37 -6.49
CA ALA A 228 11.14 1.38 -7.54
C ALA A 228 12.30 1.12 -8.49
N GLU A 229 13.47 0.78 -7.97
CA GLU A 229 14.65 0.42 -8.76
C GLU A 229 14.34 -0.80 -9.64
N MET A 230 13.81 -1.89 -9.07
CA MET A 230 13.47 -3.11 -9.81
C MET A 230 12.38 -2.92 -10.88
N VAL A 231 11.31 -2.18 -10.57
CA VAL A 231 10.23 -1.88 -11.52
C VAL A 231 10.76 -1.09 -12.72
N ILE A 232 11.70 -0.18 -12.47
CA ILE A 232 12.31 0.63 -13.52
C ILE A 232 13.36 -0.17 -14.30
N GLU A 233 14.06 -1.12 -13.69
CA GLU A 233 14.89 -2.08 -14.44
C GLU A 233 14.04 -2.94 -15.39
N ASP A 234 12.89 -3.44 -14.94
CA ASP A 234 11.96 -4.17 -15.80
C ASP A 234 11.44 -3.33 -16.98
N LEU A 235 11.23 -2.02 -16.77
CA LEU A 235 10.90 -1.07 -17.83
C LEU A 235 11.98 -1.10 -18.94
N THR A 236 13.26 -1.13 -18.57
CA THR A 236 14.37 -1.16 -19.54
C THR A 236 14.43 -2.49 -20.29
N ALA A 237 14.24 -3.61 -19.59
CA ALA A 237 14.28 -4.94 -20.16
C ALA A 237 13.14 -5.19 -21.16
N GLN A 238 11.92 -4.74 -20.84
CA GLN A 238 10.76 -4.91 -21.73
C GLN A 238 10.80 -4.00 -22.94
N ALA A 239 11.46 -2.85 -22.85
CA ALA A 239 11.34 -1.82 -23.87
C ALA A 239 12.25 -2.05 -25.10
N GLY A 240 13.20 -2.99 -25.05
CA GLY A 240 14.15 -3.24 -26.15
C GLY A 240 14.92 -1.99 -26.59
N ILE A 241 14.90 -0.95 -25.75
CA ILE A 241 15.56 0.33 -26.02
C ILE A 241 17.05 0.04 -25.78
N PRO A 242 17.95 0.27 -26.74
CA PRO A 242 19.35 0.45 -26.37
C PRO A 242 19.35 1.53 -25.28
N SER A 243 20.06 1.32 -24.18
CA SER A 243 20.21 2.29 -23.09
C SER A 243 20.71 3.61 -23.69
N ALA A 244 19.78 4.43 -24.18
CA ALA A 244 20.09 5.56 -25.01
C ALA A 244 20.41 6.66 -24.02
N PRO A 245 21.66 7.15 -23.97
CA PRO A 245 22.09 8.10 -22.95
C PRO A 245 21.28 9.42 -23.00
N SER A 246 20.51 9.65 -24.07
CA SER A 246 19.69 10.83 -24.28
C SER A 246 18.24 10.72 -23.79
N GLY A 247 17.78 9.59 -23.24
CA GLY A 247 16.40 9.39 -22.79
C GLY A 247 15.36 9.35 -23.93
N LEU A 248 14.08 9.26 -23.56
CA LEU A 248 12.93 9.28 -24.47
C LEU A 248 11.94 10.39 -24.11
N PRO A 249 11.20 10.96 -25.08
CA PRO A 249 10.18 11.96 -24.76
C PRO A 249 9.15 11.40 -23.78
N LEU A 250 8.80 12.17 -22.74
CA LEU A 250 7.89 11.74 -21.68
C LEU A 250 6.58 11.17 -22.22
N ALA A 251 5.98 11.78 -23.24
CA ALA A 251 4.75 11.30 -23.89
C ALA A 251 4.87 9.85 -24.40
N THR A 252 6.05 9.43 -24.85
CA THR A 252 6.32 8.06 -25.34
C THR A 252 6.50 7.06 -24.20
N LEU A 253 6.87 7.53 -23.01
CA LEU A 253 7.05 6.72 -21.82
C LEU A 253 5.73 6.46 -21.08
N LEU A 254 4.73 7.35 -21.18
CA LEU A 254 3.49 7.26 -20.39
C LEU A 254 2.78 5.90 -20.48
N PRO A 255 2.56 5.30 -21.66
CA PRO A 255 1.90 3.99 -21.73
C PRO A 255 2.71 2.91 -21.03
N ARG A 256 4.04 3.01 -21.06
CA ARG A 256 4.94 2.06 -20.41
C ARG A 256 4.94 2.25 -18.90
N VAL A 257 5.03 3.49 -18.43
CA VAL A 257 4.88 3.83 -17.01
C VAL A 257 3.56 3.26 -16.49
N ALA A 258 2.44 3.53 -17.16
CA ALA A 258 1.16 2.96 -16.76
C ALA A 258 1.15 1.42 -16.71
N HIS A 259 1.89 0.75 -17.59
CA HIS A 259 2.00 -0.71 -17.62
C HIS A 259 2.80 -1.29 -16.44
N LEU A 260 3.72 -0.52 -15.83
CA LEU A 260 4.50 -0.94 -14.66
C LEU A 260 3.62 -1.30 -13.45
N SER A 261 2.42 -0.72 -13.38
CA SER A 261 1.43 -1.08 -12.37
C SER A 261 0.93 -2.52 -12.48
N SER A 262 0.97 -3.14 -13.67
CA SER A 262 0.41 -4.49 -13.91
C SER A 262 1.09 -5.57 -13.07
N PRO A 263 2.43 -5.77 -13.15
CA PRO A 263 3.10 -6.77 -12.32
C PRO A 263 3.07 -6.42 -10.83
N LEU A 264 2.94 -5.13 -10.47
CA LEU A 264 2.78 -4.69 -9.09
C LEU A 264 1.42 -5.09 -8.49
N LEU A 265 0.37 -5.20 -9.30
CA LEU A 265 -1.00 -5.53 -8.87
C LEU A 265 -1.33 -7.01 -9.01
N GLU A 266 -0.36 -7.87 -9.28
CA GLU A 266 -0.56 -9.31 -9.28
C GLU A 266 -0.85 -9.85 -7.88
N GLU A 267 -1.48 -11.03 -7.83
CA GLU A 267 -1.71 -11.76 -6.59
C GLU A 267 -0.39 -11.96 -5.81
N PRO A 268 -0.38 -11.92 -4.47
CA PRO A 268 0.86 -11.97 -3.67
C PRO A 268 1.78 -13.17 -3.93
N ASN A 269 1.21 -14.30 -4.36
CA ASN A 269 1.95 -15.50 -4.72
C ASN A 269 2.70 -15.39 -6.06
N LYS A 270 2.23 -14.54 -6.98
CA LYS A 270 2.82 -14.30 -8.31
C LYS A 270 3.61 -12.98 -8.35
N ASN A 271 3.33 -12.07 -7.44
CA ASN A 271 3.99 -10.79 -7.33
C ASN A 271 5.44 -10.93 -6.85
N LYS A 272 6.38 -10.91 -7.80
CA LYS A 272 7.82 -11.01 -7.53
C LYS A 272 8.34 -9.91 -6.60
N TYR A 273 7.77 -8.71 -6.65
CA TYR A 273 8.21 -7.59 -5.82
C TYR A 273 7.91 -7.83 -4.35
N ILE A 274 6.74 -8.41 -4.03
CA ILE A 274 6.41 -8.83 -2.66
C ILE A 274 7.38 -9.91 -2.17
N GLN A 275 7.79 -10.83 -3.03
CA GLN A 275 8.76 -11.87 -2.67
C GLN A 275 10.14 -11.27 -2.35
N ILE A 276 10.58 -10.27 -3.10
CA ILE A 276 11.86 -9.56 -2.87
C ILE A 276 11.86 -8.88 -1.49
N ILE A 277 10.83 -8.09 -1.19
CA ILE A 277 10.69 -7.43 0.13
C ILE A 277 10.75 -8.46 1.25
N ARG A 278 10.15 -9.64 1.03
CA ARG A 278 10.13 -10.69 2.05
C ARG A 278 11.51 -11.24 2.37
N SER A 279 12.39 -11.33 1.36
CA SER A 279 13.76 -11.82 1.47
C SER A 279 14.81 -10.78 1.88
N MET A 280 14.41 -9.52 2.07
CA MET A 280 15.36 -8.48 2.51
C MET A 280 15.82 -8.76 3.96
N PRO A 281 17.14 -8.83 4.24
CA PRO A 281 17.65 -9.13 5.57
C PRO A 281 17.18 -8.14 6.64
N GLU A 282 17.11 -6.85 6.32
CA GLU A 282 16.64 -5.82 7.24
C GLU A 282 15.17 -6.01 7.60
N VAL A 283 14.36 -6.43 6.64
CA VAL A 283 12.94 -6.74 6.85
C VAL A 283 12.80 -7.95 7.78
N GLU A 284 13.55 -9.03 7.53
CA GLU A 284 13.55 -10.22 8.40
C GLU A 284 14.01 -9.91 9.83
N LEU A 285 15.07 -9.11 9.96
CA LEU A 285 15.61 -8.70 11.26
C LEU A 285 14.59 -7.86 12.04
N PHE A 286 13.94 -6.90 11.37
CA PHE A 286 12.88 -6.09 11.97
C PHE A 286 11.76 -6.96 12.54
N TYR A 287 11.21 -7.91 11.76
CA TYR A 287 10.13 -8.78 12.25
C TYR A 287 10.59 -9.74 13.35
N THR A 288 11.85 -10.15 13.34
CA THR A 288 12.44 -10.98 14.41
C THR A 288 12.47 -10.21 15.72
N PHE A 289 12.91 -8.95 15.71
CA PHE A 289 12.88 -8.09 16.89
C PHE A 289 11.47 -7.76 17.33
N LEU A 290 10.55 -7.49 16.40
CA LEU A 290 9.14 -7.26 16.71
C LEU A 290 8.51 -8.48 17.40
N TYR A 291 8.86 -9.69 16.97
CA TYR A 291 8.39 -10.92 17.60
C TYR A 291 9.03 -11.17 18.97
N ALA A 292 10.31 -10.83 19.14
CA ALA A 292 11.04 -11.09 20.38
C ALA A 292 10.77 -10.06 21.50
N ASN A 293 10.49 -8.81 21.13
CA ASN A 293 10.34 -7.71 22.08
C ASN A 293 8.89 -7.54 22.50
N MET A 294 8.68 -7.38 23.81
CA MET A 294 7.39 -6.98 24.38
C MET A 294 7.33 -5.45 24.51
N PRO A 295 6.18 -4.83 24.19
CA PRO A 295 5.93 -3.47 24.67
C PRO A 295 6.05 -3.45 26.20
N PRO A 296 6.71 -2.46 26.80
CA PRO A 296 6.73 -2.33 28.26
C PRO A 296 5.29 -2.23 28.77
N GLU A 297 4.95 -2.98 29.81
CA GLU A 297 3.66 -2.86 30.50
C GLU A 297 3.57 -1.43 31.06
N THR A 298 2.70 -0.61 30.47
CA THR A 298 2.36 0.75 30.97
C THR A 298 1.20 0.70 31.93
#